data_AF-B3E4L9-F1
#
_entry.id   AF-B3E4L9-F1
#
_cell.length_a   1.000
_cell.length_b   1.000
_cell.length_c   1.000
_cell.angle_alpha   90.00
_cell.angle_beta   90.00
_cell.angle_gamma   90.00
#
_symmetry.space_group_name_H-M   'P 1'
#
loop_
_entity.id
_entity.type
_entity.pdbx_description
1 polymer ?
#
loop_
_entity_poly.entity_id
_entity_poly.type
_entity_poly.pdbx_seq_one_letter_code
_entity_poly.pdbx_strand_id
1 'polypeptide(L)'
;MTDHRSIEILTGLTAEQRVALGELYARLDEELRVEVHRRQRELFKEWLALGRVAPSRGGEAGYAAFLAVLKQIWIEQAPQVTQPVREHKPYKKRLRAALEKNYLDELVRLREEEKLSWRQLSDHFKKEFKKTVSHTYLKRIYEEHQADRE
;
A
#
# COMPACT_ATOMS: atom_id res chain seq x y z
N MET A 1 -21.98 -16.11 -3.86
CA MET A 1 -20.54 -15.73 -3.88
C MET A 1 -20.47 -14.27 -4.24
N THR A 2 -19.91 -13.44 -3.36
CA THR A 2 -19.80 -11.99 -3.56
C THR A 2 -18.83 -11.71 -4.72
N ASP A 3 -19.28 -11.02 -5.78
CA ASP A 3 -18.42 -10.65 -6.90
C ASP A 3 -17.43 -9.54 -6.50
N HIS A 4 -16.25 -9.98 -6.05
CA HIS A 4 -15.17 -9.10 -5.62
C HIS A 4 -14.69 -8.15 -6.72
N ARG A 5 -14.86 -8.50 -8.00
CA ARG A 5 -14.42 -7.70 -9.15
C ARG A 5 -15.38 -6.55 -9.42
N SER A 6 -16.69 -6.80 -9.32
CA SER A 6 -17.71 -5.74 -9.40
C SER A 6 -17.52 -4.69 -8.30
N ILE A 7 -17.19 -5.11 -7.07
CA ILE A 7 -16.93 -4.20 -5.95
C ILE A 7 -15.67 -3.36 -6.20
N GLU A 8 -14.60 -3.96 -6.69
CA GLU A 8 -13.36 -3.24 -7.01
C GLU A 8 -13.57 -2.21 -8.12
N ILE A 9 -14.36 -2.53 -9.16
CA ILE A 9 -14.71 -1.59 -10.23
C ILE A 9 -15.53 -0.40 -9.68
N LEU A 10 -16.48 -0.65 -8.78
CA LEU A 10 -17.36 0.39 -8.24
C LEU A 10 -16.66 1.29 -7.21
N THR A 11 -15.72 0.74 -6.43
CA THR A 11 -15.13 1.44 -5.27
C THR A 11 -13.65 1.80 -5.45
N GLY A 12 -12.96 1.16 -6.39
CA GLY A 12 -11.52 1.24 -6.57
C GLY A 12 -10.73 0.65 -5.39
N LEU A 13 -11.35 -0.19 -4.54
CA LEU A 13 -10.75 -0.71 -3.32
C LEU A 13 -10.17 -2.11 -3.52
N THR A 14 -8.94 -2.31 -3.03
CA THR A 14 -8.30 -3.64 -2.99
C THR A 14 -8.90 -4.52 -1.90
N ALA A 15 -8.61 -5.83 -1.93
CA ALA A 15 -9.02 -6.74 -0.84
C ALA A 15 -8.53 -6.29 0.54
N GLU A 16 -7.26 -5.88 0.65
CA GLU A 16 -6.66 -5.41 1.91
C GLU A 16 -7.34 -4.14 2.42
N GLN A 17 -7.64 -3.19 1.54
CA GLN A 17 -8.33 -1.95 1.91
C GLN A 17 -9.76 -2.22 2.41
N ARG A 18 -10.45 -3.18 1.81
CA ARG A 18 -11.80 -3.58 2.25
C ARG A 18 -11.78 -4.18 3.66
N VAL A 19 -10.79 -5.02 3.97
CA VAL A 19 -10.60 -5.56 5.33
C VAL A 19 -10.33 -4.42 6.32
N ALA A 20 -9.42 -3.50 5.99
CA ALA A 20 -9.09 -2.38 6.85
C ALA A 20 -10.30 -1.46 7.13
N LEU A 21 -11.15 -1.20 6.12
CA LEU A 21 -12.38 -0.42 6.30
C LEU A 21 -13.42 -1.17 7.16
N GLY A 22 -13.47 -2.50 7.07
CA GLY A 22 -14.30 -3.32 7.95
C GLY A 22 -13.86 -3.26 9.42
N GLU A 23 -12.55 -3.31 9.67
CA GLU A 23 -11.99 -3.14 11.01
C GLU A 23 -12.22 -1.72 11.57
N LEU A 24 -12.14 -0.71 10.71
CA LEU A 24 -12.43 0.67 11.05
C LEU A 24 -13.90 0.82 11.48
N TYR A 25 -14.84 0.26 10.73
CA TYR A 25 -16.26 0.28 11.09
C TYR A 25 -16.53 -0.33 12.48
N ALA A 26 -15.83 -1.42 12.82
CA ALA A 26 -15.95 -2.05 14.13
C ALA A 26 -15.49 -1.13 15.29
N ARG A 27 -14.66 -0.12 15.01
CA ARG A 27 -14.16 0.86 15.99
C ARG A 27 -14.98 2.15 16.03
N LEU A 28 -15.88 2.37 15.07
CA LEU A 28 -16.77 3.53 15.07
C LEU A 28 -17.77 3.44 16.22
N ASP A 29 -18.11 4.59 16.79
CA ASP A 29 -19.21 4.79 17.72
C ASP A 29 -20.57 4.69 17.00
N GLU A 30 -21.63 4.53 17.79
CA GLU A 30 -22.97 4.26 17.28
C GLU A 30 -23.51 5.40 16.40
N GLU A 31 -23.23 6.65 16.75
CA GLU A 31 -23.67 7.82 15.99
C GLU A 31 -23.07 7.83 14.58
N LEU A 32 -21.76 7.58 14.48
CA LEU A 32 -21.09 7.45 13.19
C LEU A 32 -21.57 6.25 12.38
N ARG A 33 -21.91 5.12 13.01
CA ARG A 33 -22.46 3.95 12.30
C ARG A 33 -23.83 4.24 11.70
N VAL A 34 -24.69 4.95 12.43
CA VAL A 34 -26.00 5.40 11.92
C VAL A 34 -25.81 6.30 10.71
N GLU A 35 -24.85 7.22 10.77
CA GLU A 35 -24.54 8.12 9.66
C GLU A 35 -23.97 7.38 8.45
N VAL A 36 -23.08 6.39 8.65
CA VAL A 36 -22.59 5.50 7.58
C VAL A 36 -23.77 4.84 6.85
N HIS A 37 -24.71 4.25 7.59
CA HIS A 37 -25.86 3.57 6.99
C HIS A 37 -26.87 4.53 6.35
N ARG A 38 -26.98 5.76 6.84
CA ARG A 38 -27.76 6.81 6.17
C ARG A 38 -27.15 7.16 4.82
N ARG A 39 -25.88 7.55 4.79
CA ARG A 39 -25.15 7.92 3.56
C ARG A 39 -25.06 6.74 2.59
N GLN A 40 -24.94 5.51 3.08
CA GLN A 40 -24.97 4.30 2.25
C GLN A 40 -26.27 4.22 1.43
N ARG A 41 -27.42 4.45 2.07
CA ARG A 41 -28.74 4.39 1.40
C ARG A 41 -28.90 5.51 0.39
N GLU A 42 -28.39 6.71 0.69
CA GLU A 42 -28.41 7.85 -0.23
C GLU A 42 -27.53 7.58 -1.46
N LEU A 43 -26.29 7.15 -1.25
CA LEU A 43 -25.35 6.81 -2.33
C LEU A 43 -25.87 5.65 -3.21
N PHE A 44 -26.49 4.65 -2.59
CA PHE A 44 -27.10 3.54 -3.33
C PHE A 44 -28.26 4.00 -4.23
N LYS A 45 -29.12 4.91 -3.73
CA LYS A 45 -30.19 5.52 -4.55
C LYS A 45 -29.62 6.33 -5.71
N GLU A 46 -28.56 7.08 -5.47
CA GLU A 46 -27.87 7.84 -6.51
C GLU A 46 -27.30 6.91 -7.60
N TRP A 47 -26.63 5.82 -7.20
CA TRP A 47 -26.10 4.85 -8.16
C TRP A 47 -27.18 4.14 -8.98
N LEU A 48 -28.35 3.88 -8.38
CA LEU A 48 -29.52 3.38 -9.10
C LEU A 48 -30.07 4.42 -10.09
N ALA A 49 -30.21 5.67 -9.66
CA ALA A 49 -30.71 6.76 -10.51
C ALA A 49 -29.78 7.05 -11.70
N LEU A 50 -28.46 6.94 -11.50
CA LEU A 50 -27.44 7.08 -12.54
C LEU A 50 -27.25 5.84 -13.41
N GLY A 51 -27.98 4.75 -13.15
CA GLY A 51 -27.85 3.48 -13.89
C GLY A 51 -26.50 2.79 -13.72
N ARG A 52 -25.70 3.18 -12.70
CA ARG A 52 -24.38 2.56 -12.41
C ARG A 52 -24.52 1.15 -11.84
N VAL A 53 -25.69 0.82 -11.30
CA VAL A 53 -26.00 -0.46 -10.66
C VAL A 53 -27.33 -0.98 -11.20
N ALA A 54 -27.35 -2.26 -11.58
CA ALA A 54 -28.59 -2.94 -11.91
C ALA A 54 -29.41 -3.27 -10.63
N PRO A 55 -30.74 -3.08 -10.62
CA PRO A 55 -31.59 -3.40 -9.46
C PRO A 55 -31.46 -4.85 -8.97
N SER A 56 -31.10 -5.77 -9.86
CA SER A 56 -30.88 -7.19 -9.58
C SER A 56 -29.61 -7.51 -8.79
N ARG A 57 -28.66 -6.56 -8.66
CA ARG A 57 -27.40 -6.71 -7.90
C ARG A 57 -27.39 -5.95 -6.57
N GLY A 58 -28.56 -5.80 -5.94
CA GLY A 58 -28.75 -4.97 -4.76
C GLY A 58 -27.83 -5.31 -3.57
N GLY A 59 -27.50 -6.59 -3.35
CA GLY A 59 -26.61 -7.00 -2.26
C GLY A 59 -25.16 -6.55 -2.42
N GLU A 60 -24.58 -6.77 -3.60
CA GLU A 60 -23.17 -6.42 -3.89
C GLU A 60 -22.98 -4.92 -4.01
N ALA A 61 -23.92 -4.25 -4.67
CA ALA A 61 -23.90 -2.80 -4.78
C ALA A 61 -24.17 -2.09 -3.45
N GLY A 62 -25.02 -2.67 -2.60
CA GLY A 62 -25.23 -2.18 -1.24
C GLY A 62 -23.95 -2.28 -0.40
N TYR A 63 -23.20 -3.38 -0.53
CA TYR A 63 -21.91 -3.55 0.13
C TYR A 63 -20.82 -2.62 -0.46
N ALA A 64 -20.80 -2.41 -1.77
CA ALA A 64 -19.92 -1.45 -2.41
C ALA A 64 -20.20 -0.01 -1.96
N ALA A 65 -21.47 0.38 -1.86
CA ALA A 65 -21.87 1.70 -1.36
C ALA A 65 -21.45 1.88 0.11
N PHE A 66 -21.58 0.84 0.93
CA PHE A 66 -21.13 0.85 2.32
C PHE A 66 -19.62 1.11 2.43
N LEU A 67 -18.81 0.39 1.67
CA LEU A 67 -17.36 0.57 1.64
C LEU A 67 -16.95 1.95 1.10
N ALA A 68 -17.66 2.47 0.09
CA ALA A 68 -17.41 3.80 -0.47
C ALA A 68 -17.67 4.91 0.56
N VAL A 69 -18.75 4.80 1.33
CA VAL A 69 -19.09 5.75 2.39
C VAL A 69 -18.09 5.68 3.54
N LEU A 70 -17.67 4.48 3.96
CA LEU A 70 -16.62 4.32 4.97
C LEU A 70 -15.32 4.98 4.55
N LYS A 71 -14.95 4.83 3.28
CA LYS A 71 -13.79 5.52 2.71
C LYS A 71 -13.95 7.05 2.76
N GLN A 72 -15.13 7.58 2.42
CA GLN A 72 -15.40 9.02 2.49
C GLN A 72 -15.29 9.56 3.91
N ILE A 73 -15.94 8.91 4.88
CA ILE A 73 -15.89 9.31 6.29
C ILE A 73 -14.45 9.24 6.82
N TRP A 74 -13.68 8.21 6.43
CA TRP A 74 -12.27 8.13 6.80
C TRP A 74 -11.42 9.27 6.23
N ILE A 75 -11.68 9.68 4.98
CA ILE A 75 -11.01 10.83 4.36
C ILE A 75 -11.42 12.15 5.04
N GLU A 76 -12.70 12.31 5.38
CA GLU A 76 -13.24 13.49 6.08
C GLU A 76 -12.69 13.62 7.51
N GLN A 77 -12.49 12.49 8.20
CA GLN A 77 -11.95 12.43 9.56
C GLN A 77 -10.42 12.47 9.61
N ALA A 78 -9.74 12.12 8.52
CA ALA A 78 -8.31 12.32 8.42
C ALA A 78 -8.04 13.84 8.34
N PRO A 79 -7.41 14.47 9.35
CA PRO A 79 -7.06 15.89 9.29
C PRO A 79 -6.18 16.10 8.08
N GLN A 80 -6.65 16.81 7.03
CA GLN A 80 -5.94 17.32 5.84
C GLN A 80 -4.49 16.83 5.65
N VAL A 81 -4.26 15.52 5.60
CA VAL A 81 -3.02 14.93 5.12
C VAL A 81 -3.38 14.46 3.74
N THR A 82 -3.17 15.34 2.77
CA THR A 82 -2.97 14.97 1.38
C THR A 82 -2.13 13.71 1.34
N GLN A 83 -2.77 12.55 1.17
CA GLN A 83 -2.03 11.33 0.87
C GLN A 83 -1.61 11.48 -0.59
N PRO A 84 -0.32 11.71 -0.91
CA PRO A 84 0.11 11.47 -2.27
C PRO A 84 -0.20 10.01 -2.54
N VAL A 85 -0.87 9.74 -3.66
CA VAL A 85 -1.06 8.41 -4.23
C VAL A 85 0.32 7.76 -4.24
N ARG A 86 0.60 6.91 -3.24
CA ARG A 86 1.85 6.16 -3.21
C ARG A 86 1.72 5.12 -4.29
N GLU A 87 2.23 5.45 -5.48
CA GLU A 87 2.50 4.50 -6.53
C GLU A 87 3.14 3.27 -5.88
N HIS A 88 2.50 2.12 -6.02
CA HIS A 88 3.04 0.85 -5.57
C HIS A 88 4.33 0.60 -6.35
N LYS A 89 5.46 1.10 -5.84
CA LYS A 89 6.76 0.81 -6.41
C LYS A 89 6.95 -0.72 -6.29
N PRO A 90 7.22 -1.43 -7.40
CA PRO A 90 7.35 -2.88 -7.40
C PRO A 90 8.37 -3.30 -6.35
N TYR A 91 8.16 -4.46 -5.71
CA TYR A 91 8.96 -4.99 -4.59
C TYR A 91 10.49 -4.78 -4.72
N LYS A 92 11.02 -4.89 -5.95
CA LYS A 92 12.44 -4.63 -6.29
C LYS A 92 12.91 -3.18 -6.03
N LYS A 93 12.04 -2.17 -6.19
CA LYS A 93 12.34 -0.75 -5.87
C LYS A 93 12.30 -0.45 -4.37
N ARG A 94 11.54 -1.22 -3.56
CA ARG A 94 11.51 -1.06 -2.09
C ARG A 94 12.78 -1.56 -1.43
N LEU A 95 13.32 -2.69 -1.89
CA LEU A 95 14.60 -3.22 -1.41
C LEU A 95 15.75 -2.29 -1.78
N ARG A 96 15.75 -1.75 -3.01
CA ARG A 96 16.74 -0.77 -3.48
C ARG A 96 16.74 0.50 -2.63
N ALA A 97 15.58 1.12 -2.45
CA ALA A 97 15.47 2.33 -1.64
C ALA A 97 15.82 2.10 -0.15
N ALA A 98 15.53 0.92 0.40
CA ALA A 98 15.92 0.56 1.76
C ALA A 98 17.43 0.29 1.89
N LEU A 99 18.05 -0.29 0.86
CA LEU A 99 19.50 -0.50 0.80
C LEU A 99 20.26 0.81 0.60
N GLU A 100 19.85 1.63 -0.36
CA GLU A 100 20.45 2.94 -0.64
C GLU A 100 20.35 3.88 0.56
N LYS A 101 19.22 3.90 1.28
CA LYS A 101 19.00 4.84 2.39
C LYS A 101 19.65 4.44 3.71
N ASN A 102 19.74 3.14 4.01
CA ASN A 102 20.15 2.69 5.35
C ASN A 102 21.44 1.88 5.38
N TYR A 103 21.90 1.37 4.23
CA TYR A 103 22.99 0.39 4.18
C TYR A 103 24.07 0.71 3.14
N LEU A 104 23.96 1.83 2.42
CA LEU A 104 24.95 2.25 1.43
C LEU A 104 26.24 2.71 2.12
N ASP A 105 26.12 3.52 3.18
CA ASP A 105 27.26 3.96 3.99
C ASP A 105 28.01 2.76 4.58
N GLU A 106 27.26 1.78 5.10
CA GLU A 106 27.85 0.56 5.66
C GLU A 106 28.52 -0.30 4.58
N LEU A 107 27.96 -0.34 3.36
CA LEU A 107 28.55 -1.05 2.24
C LEU A 107 29.88 -0.42 1.80
N VAL A 108 29.93 0.91 1.71
CA VAL A 108 31.16 1.66 1.38
C VAL A 108 32.20 1.42 2.47
N ARG A 109 31.81 1.53 3.73
CA ARG A 109 32.68 1.27 4.88
C ARG A 109 33.26 -0.15 4.86
N LEU A 110 32.44 -1.17 4.71
CA LEU A 110 32.89 -2.57 4.65
C LEU A 110 33.76 -2.86 3.41
N ARG A 111 33.58 -2.11 2.33
CA ARG A 111 34.38 -2.25 1.10
C ARG A 111 35.72 -1.54 1.19
N GLU A 112 35.77 -0.36 1.79
CA GLU A 112 36.97 0.48 1.87
C GLU A 112 37.82 0.16 3.11
N GLU A 113 37.21 -0.03 4.28
CA GLU A 113 37.92 -0.32 5.54
C GLU A 113 38.31 -1.80 5.64
N GLU A 114 37.37 -2.72 5.40
CA GLU A 114 37.61 -4.16 5.60
C GLU A 114 38.04 -4.91 4.32
N LYS A 115 38.00 -4.25 3.16
CA LYS A 115 38.37 -4.80 1.83
C LYS A 115 37.70 -6.15 1.52
N LEU A 116 36.51 -6.40 2.08
CA LEU A 116 35.80 -7.66 1.92
C LEU A 116 35.42 -7.90 0.45
N SER A 117 35.52 -9.15 0.01
CA SER A 117 35.06 -9.54 -1.32
C SER A 117 33.54 -9.42 -1.44
N TRP A 118 33.03 -9.18 -2.65
CA TRP A 118 31.59 -9.03 -2.89
C TRP A 118 30.75 -10.22 -2.38
N ARG A 119 31.33 -11.43 -2.40
CA ARG A 119 30.68 -12.63 -1.85
C ARG A 119 30.58 -12.57 -0.32
N GLN A 120 31.64 -12.14 0.35
CA GLN A 120 31.64 -11.95 1.80
C GLN A 120 30.68 -10.85 2.24
N LEU A 121 30.58 -9.75 1.47
CA LEU A 121 29.61 -8.69 1.73
C LEU A 121 28.16 -9.21 1.64
N SER A 122 27.86 -10.03 0.64
CA SER A 122 26.55 -10.70 0.51
C SER A 122 26.23 -11.58 1.73
N ASP A 123 27.20 -12.36 2.20
CA ASP A 123 27.02 -13.22 3.37
C ASP A 123 26.92 -12.41 4.67
N HIS A 124 27.68 -11.33 4.80
CA HIS A 124 27.59 -10.39 5.93
C HIS A 124 26.21 -9.75 6.01
N PHE A 125 25.67 -9.28 4.88
CA PHE A 125 24.32 -8.71 4.83
C PHE A 125 23.22 -9.71 5.19
N LYS A 126 23.42 -10.98 4.84
CA LYS A 126 22.51 -12.06 5.24
C LYS A 126 22.60 -12.34 6.75
N LYS A 127 23.79 -12.27 7.34
CA LYS A 127 24.04 -12.59 8.75
C LYS A 127 23.61 -11.45 9.68
N GLU A 128 24.11 -10.24 9.44
CA GLU A 128 23.89 -9.08 10.32
C GLU A 128 22.52 -8.44 10.08
N PHE A 129 22.15 -8.23 8.81
CA PHE A 129 20.92 -7.50 8.46
C PHE A 129 19.73 -8.40 8.15
N LYS A 130 19.91 -9.73 8.16
CA LYS A 130 18.90 -10.72 7.74
C LYS A 130 18.31 -10.39 6.35
N LYS A 131 19.11 -9.75 5.47
CA LYS A 131 18.71 -9.39 4.11
C LYS A 131 19.45 -10.28 3.10
N THR A 132 18.69 -11.02 2.32
CA THR A 132 19.23 -11.82 1.22
C THR A 132 19.43 -10.92 0.00
N VAL A 133 20.66 -10.46 -0.23
CA VAL A 133 21.03 -9.61 -1.36
C VAL A 133 22.12 -10.32 -2.16
N SER A 134 22.00 -10.37 -3.49
CA SER A 134 23.05 -10.96 -4.33
C SER A 134 24.31 -10.10 -4.34
N HIS A 135 25.49 -10.74 -4.28
CA HIS A 135 26.79 -10.06 -4.46
C HIS A 135 26.89 -9.25 -5.76
N THR A 136 26.26 -9.72 -6.86
CA THR A 136 26.18 -8.97 -8.12
C THR A 136 25.33 -7.70 -8.00
N TYR A 137 24.31 -7.72 -7.13
CA TYR A 137 23.44 -6.58 -6.90
C TYR A 137 24.13 -5.53 -6.03
N LEU A 138 24.87 -5.96 -4.99
CA LEU A 138 25.69 -5.07 -4.16
C LEU A 138 26.78 -4.36 -4.97
N LYS A 139 27.47 -5.10 -5.85
CA LYS A 139 28.46 -4.53 -6.76
C LYS A 139 27.85 -3.44 -7.65
N ARG A 140 26.69 -3.71 -8.25
CA ARG A 140 26.00 -2.76 -9.12
C ARG A 140 25.59 -1.48 -8.39
N ILE A 141 25.07 -1.57 -7.17
CA ILE A 141 24.71 -0.39 -6.36
C ILE A 141 25.96 0.44 -6.05
N TYR A 142 27.08 -0.21 -5.72
CA TYR A 142 28.33 0.49 -5.44
C TYR A 142 28.88 1.21 -6.67
N GLU A 143 28.87 0.56 -7.84
CA GLU A 143 29.30 1.17 -9.10
C GLU A 143 28.40 2.36 -9.50
N GLU A 144 27.08 2.22 -9.34
CA GLU A 144 26.13 3.32 -9.59
C GLU A 144 26.37 4.49 -8.60
N HIS A 145 26.67 4.23 -7.33
CA HIS A 145 27.00 5.28 -6.35
C HIS A 145 28.34 5.99 -6.63
N GLN A 146 29.35 5.27 -7.13
CA GLN A 146 30.61 5.89 -7.55
C GLN A 146 30.42 6.77 -8.79
N ALA A 147 29.62 6.32 -9.75
CA ALA A 147 29.29 7.10 -10.95
C ALA A 147 28.46 8.36 -10.66
N ASP A 148 27.61 8.34 -9.62
CA ASP A 148 26.86 9.53 -9.17
C ASP A 148 27.74 10.53 -8.37
N ARG A 149 28.95 10.13 -7.96
CA ARG A 149 29.91 10.96 -7.21
C ARG A 149 30.97 11.65 -8.07
N GLU A 150 31.19 11.18 -9.30
CA GLU A 150 32.05 11.82 -10.32
C GLU A 150 31.30 12.90 -11.11
#